data_AF-A0A1Y1M3R3-F1
#
_entry.id   AF-A0A1Y1M3R3-F1
#
_cell.length_a   1.000
_cell.length_b   1.000
_cell.length_c   1.000
_cell.angle_alpha   90.00
_cell.angle_beta   90.00
_cell.angle_gamma   90.00
#
_symmetry.space_group_name_H-M   'P 1'
#
loop_
_entity.id
_entity.type
_entity.pdbx_description
1 polymer ?
#
loop_
_entity_poly.entity_id
_entity_poly.type
_entity_poly.pdbx_seq_one_letter_code
_entity_poly.pdbx_strand_id
1 'polypeptide(L)'
;MPGSNAEYLSVNDASSINRNILNECKQWQGGRQQTSNLVSPAAAVGALGELSPGGALMRGFQEQSLAQLVPSDIEKEVRNLYLSLSELLNHFWKCFPPTTSTLEQKAVKMHEALHRFHGTKVKPFEDKLIRELSPLSYHLTKHLNQLLNVAYQKFNNWQKMKTLHR
;
A
#
# COMPACT_ATOMS: atom_id res chain seq x y z
N MET A 1 8.73 -10.24 8.50
CA MET A 1 9.51 -11.43 8.16
C MET A 1 8.51 -12.57 7.99
N PRO A 2 8.16 -12.95 6.75
CA PRO A 2 7.34 -14.13 6.54
C PRO A 2 8.19 -15.34 6.94
N GLY A 3 7.70 -16.12 7.90
CA GLY A 3 8.37 -17.31 8.39
C GLY A 3 8.57 -18.30 7.25
N SER A 4 9.83 -18.70 7.06
CA SER A 4 10.27 -19.76 6.17
C SER A 4 9.75 -21.12 6.66
N ASN A 5 8.45 -21.36 6.58
CA ASN A 5 7.90 -22.71 6.68
C ASN A 5 8.04 -23.36 5.31
N ALA A 6 9.25 -23.84 5.01
CA ALA A 6 9.39 -24.84 3.98
C ALA A 6 8.74 -26.12 4.52
N GLU A 7 7.50 -26.39 4.12
CA GLU A 7 6.87 -27.69 4.32
C GLU A 7 7.78 -28.73 3.64
N TYR A 8 8.56 -29.46 4.44
CA TYR A 8 9.39 -30.54 3.94
C TYR A 8 8.46 -31.68 3.51
N LEU A 9 8.14 -31.74 2.22
CA LEU A 9 7.48 -32.88 1.62
C LEU A 9 8.34 -34.13 1.86
N SER A 10 7.78 -35.11 2.57
CA SER A 10 8.45 -36.40 2.76
C SER A 10 8.65 -37.08 1.41
N VAL A 11 9.76 -37.81 1.24
CA VAL A 11 10.06 -38.57 0.01
C VAL A 11 8.93 -39.57 -0.31
N ASN A 12 8.24 -40.07 0.71
CA ASN A 12 7.09 -40.94 0.56
C ASN A 12 5.85 -40.19 0.04
N ASP A 13 5.65 -38.93 0.45
CA ASP A 13 4.55 -38.10 -0.01
C ASP A 13 4.77 -37.71 -1.48
N ALA A 14 5.98 -37.30 -1.82
CA ALA A 14 6.36 -36.98 -3.20
C ALA A 14 6.18 -38.19 -4.12
N SER A 15 6.58 -39.39 -3.68
CA SER A 15 6.42 -40.62 -4.45
C SER A 15 4.94 -41.00 -4.62
N SER A 16 4.12 -40.78 -3.59
CA SER A 16 2.68 -41.04 -3.61
C SER A 16 1.94 -40.07 -4.53
N ILE A 17 2.27 -38.77 -4.46
CA ILE A 17 1.73 -37.73 -5.34
C ILE A 17 2.10 -38.03 -6.81
N ASN A 18 3.36 -38.37 -7.08
CA ASN A 18 3.82 -38.66 -8.44
C ASN A 18 3.10 -39.89 -9.01
N ARG A 19 2.89 -40.93 -8.18
CA ARG A 19 2.09 -42.10 -8.57
C ARG A 19 0.62 -41.73 -8.86
N ASN A 20 0.02 -40.87 -8.05
CA ASN A 20 -1.37 -40.42 -8.25
C ASN A 20 -1.51 -39.60 -9.52
N ILE A 21 -0.64 -38.62 -9.76
CA ILE A 21 -0.63 -37.81 -10.99
C ILE A 21 -0.44 -38.69 -12.22
N LEU A 22 0.50 -39.64 -12.18
CA LEU A 22 0.76 -40.53 -13.32
C LEU A 22 -0.44 -41.44 -13.61
N ASN A 23 -1.16 -41.87 -12.57
CA ASN A 23 -2.39 -42.65 -12.71
C ASN A 23 -3.55 -41.78 -13.24
N GLU A 24 -3.67 -40.53 -12.80
CA GLU A 24 -4.64 -39.57 -13.34
C GLU A 24 -4.33 -39.28 -14.82
N CYS A 25 -3.10 -38.91 -15.19
CA CYS A 25 -2.72 -38.65 -16.58
C CYS A 25 -3.03 -39.84 -17.51
N LYS A 26 -2.84 -41.08 -17.05
CA LYS A 26 -3.22 -42.29 -17.80
C LYS A 26 -4.73 -42.41 -17.99
N GLN A 27 -5.53 -42.05 -16.98
CA GLN A 27 -6.99 -41.99 -17.08
C GLN A 27 -7.45 -40.92 -18.07
N TRP A 28 -6.76 -39.78 -18.13
CA TRP A 28 -7.02 -38.72 -19.12
C TRP A 28 -6.69 -39.15 -20.57
N GLN A 29 -5.72 -40.05 -20.77
CA GLN A 29 -5.36 -40.60 -22.08
C GLN A 29 -6.26 -41.75 -22.56
N GLY A 30 -6.76 -42.60 -21.64
CA GLY A 30 -7.52 -43.81 -21.97
C GLY A 30 -8.97 -43.59 -22.41
N GLY A 31 -9.47 -42.38 -22.27
CA GLY A 31 -10.78 -42.00 -22.75
C GLY A 31 -10.98 -40.53 -22.48
N ARG A 32 -10.94 -39.72 -23.55
CA ARG A 32 -11.49 -38.37 -23.52
C ARG A 32 -12.99 -38.54 -23.30
N GLN A 33 -13.42 -38.80 -22.07
CA GLN A 33 -14.80 -38.63 -21.71
C GLN A 33 -15.08 -37.17 -22.02
N GLN A 34 -15.89 -36.94 -23.05
CA GLN A 34 -16.45 -35.65 -23.33
C GLN A 34 -17.37 -35.34 -22.15
N THR A 35 -16.80 -34.98 -21.01
CA THR A 35 -17.56 -34.44 -19.91
C THR A 35 -18.01 -33.08 -20.43
N SER A 36 -19.24 -33.02 -20.93
CA SER A 36 -19.90 -31.75 -21.26
C SER A 36 -19.95 -30.79 -20.06
N ASN A 37 -19.64 -31.30 -18.86
CA ASN A 37 -19.69 -30.63 -17.58
C ASN A 37 -18.26 -30.37 -17.04
N LEU A 38 -17.43 -29.66 -17.82
CA LEU A 38 -16.14 -29.13 -17.35
C LEU A 38 -16.31 -28.18 -16.15
N VAL A 39 -17.48 -27.54 -16.07
CA VAL A 39 -17.86 -26.60 -15.02
C VAL A 39 -19.26 -26.96 -14.55
N SER A 40 -19.48 -27.04 -13.24
CA SER A 40 -20.83 -27.22 -12.70
C SER A 40 -21.63 -25.91 -12.86
N PRO A 41 -22.95 -25.97 -13.06
CA PRO A 41 -23.77 -24.75 -13.12
C PRO A 41 -23.59 -23.84 -11.89
N ALA A 42 -23.41 -24.43 -10.71
CA ALA A 42 -23.13 -23.68 -9.47
C ALA A 42 -21.78 -22.95 -9.52
N ALA A 43 -20.72 -23.59 -10.03
CA ALA A 43 -19.42 -22.94 -10.20
C ALA A 43 -19.46 -21.82 -11.25
N ALA A 44 -20.21 -22.02 -12.34
CA ALA A 44 -20.41 -20.99 -13.36
C ALA A 44 -21.16 -19.77 -12.81
N VAL A 45 -22.25 -19.98 -12.06
CA VAL A 45 -23.01 -18.89 -11.42
C VAL A 45 -22.19 -18.21 -10.33
N GLY A 46 -21.40 -18.96 -9.55
CA GLY A 46 -20.46 -18.39 -8.58
C GLY A 46 -19.45 -17.47 -9.24
N ALA A 47 -18.81 -17.92 -10.33
CA ALA A 47 -17.87 -17.11 -11.10
C ALA A 47 -18.52 -15.85 -11.69
N LEU A 48 -19.76 -15.96 -12.20
CA LEU A 48 -20.52 -14.79 -12.66
C LEU A 48 -20.79 -13.82 -11.50
N GLY A 49 -21.10 -14.31 -10.29
CA GLY A 49 -21.28 -13.46 -9.11
C GLY A 49 -19.99 -12.75 -8.69
N GLU A 50 -18.85 -13.43 -8.77
CA GLU A 50 -17.53 -12.85 -8.48
C GLU A 50 -17.11 -11.77 -9.49
N LEU A 51 -17.49 -11.93 -10.75
CA LEU A 51 -17.21 -11.01 -11.86
C LEU A 51 -18.29 -9.94 -12.09
N SER A 52 -19.43 -10.03 -11.39
CA SER A 52 -20.49 -9.02 -11.47
C SER A 52 -20.10 -7.77 -10.67
N PRO A 53 -20.72 -6.61 -10.93
CA PRO A 53 -20.49 -5.40 -10.13
C PRO A 53 -20.75 -5.64 -8.63
N GLY A 54 -19.75 -5.38 -7.78
CA GLY A 54 -19.79 -5.69 -6.34
C GLY A 54 -19.27 -7.09 -5.96
N GLY A 55 -18.99 -7.94 -6.94
CA GLY A 55 -18.33 -9.23 -6.77
C GLY A 55 -16.87 -9.12 -6.32
N ALA A 56 -16.34 -10.21 -5.76
CA ALA A 56 -15.02 -10.24 -5.13
C ALA A 56 -13.88 -9.81 -6.08
N LEU A 57 -14.00 -10.10 -7.38
CA LEU A 57 -12.97 -9.84 -8.39
C LEU A 57 -13.12 -8.46 -9.05
N MET A 58 -14.26 -7.77 -8.85
CA MET A 58 -14.54 -6.47 -9.49
C MET A 58 -14.18 -5.24 -8.63
N ARG A 59 -13.43 -5.42 -7.54
CA ARG A 59 -13.08 -4.33 -6.60
C ARG A 59 -12.24 -3.19 -7.21
N GLY A 60 -11.56 -3.41 -8.33
CA GLY A 60 -10.69 -2.41 -8.98
C GLY A 60 -11.42 -1.29 -9.73
N PHE A 61 -12.71 -1.45 -10.05
CA PHE A 61 -13.47 -0.42 -10.80
C PHE A 61 -13.78 0.83 -9.96
N GLN A 62 -13.74 0.73 -8.63
CA GLN A 62 -14.08 1.86 -7.76
C GLN A 62 -13.00 2.94 -7.74
N GLU A 63 -11.71 2.63 -7.79
CA GLU A 63 -10.64 3.64 -7.62
C GLU A 63 -10.59 4.67 -8.78
N GLN A 64 -10.82 4.25 -10.03
CA GLN A 64 -10.86 5.17 -11.18
C GLN A 64 -12.10 6.05 -11.18
N SER A 65 -13.24 5.54 -10.69
CA SER A 65 -14.48 6.33 -10.55
C SER A 65 -14.37 7.38 -9.44
N LEU A 66 -13.59 7.13 -8.40
CA LEU A 66 -13.47 8.04 -7.25
C LEU A 66 -12.67 9.31 -7.57
N ALA A 67 -11.68 9.24 -8.46
CA ALA A 67 -10.90 10.40 -8.89
C ALA A 67 -11.77 11.45 -9.62
N GLN A 68 -12.81 11.00 -10.34
CA GLN A 68 -13.78 11.88 -11.00
C GLN A 68 -14.74 12.57 -10.02
N LEU A 69 -14.81 12.10 -8.77
CA LEU A 69 -15.66 12.65 -7.72
C LEU A 69 -14.99 13.78 -6.93
N VAL A 70 -13.70 14.06 -7.19
CA VAL A 70 -12.95 15.12 -6.51
C VAL A 70 -13.21 16.46 -7.20
N PRO A 71 -13.75 17.46 -6.49
CA PRO A 71 -13.88 18.81 -7.03
C PRO A 71 -12.52 19.42 -7.41
N SER A 72 -12.48 20.19 -8.50
CA SER A 72 -11.23 20.78 -9.00
C SER A 72 -10.51 21.68 -7.98
N ASP A 73 -11.25 22.33 -7.07
CA ASP A 73 -10.67 23.17 -6.03
C ASP A 73 -9.95 22.35 -4.96
N ILE A 74 -10.50 21.18 -4.62
CA ILE A 74 -9.87 20.22 -3.70
C ILE A 74 -8.62 19.63 -4.35
N GLU A 75 -8.67 19.28 -5.64
CA GLU A 75 -7.49 18.79 -6.37
C GLU A 75 -6.34 19.82 -6.33
N LYS A 76 -6.64 21.10 -6.60
CA LYS A 76 -5.66 22.19 -6.53
C LYS A 76 -5.09 22.34 -5.12
N GLU A 77 -5.93 22.24 -4.10
CA GLU A 77 -5.51 22.35 -2.70
C GLU A 77 -4.56 21.20 -2.30
N VAL A 78 -4.90 19.95 -2.65
CA VAL A 78 -4.03 18.77 -2.47
C VAL A 78 -2.70 18.97 -3.18
N ARG A 79 -2.72 19.41 -4.45
CA ARG A 79 -1.52 19.67 -5.24
C ARG A 79 -0.61 20.70 -4.57
N ASN A 80 -1.17 21.80 -4.07
CA ASN A 80 -0.40 22.84 -3.38
C ASN A 80 0.22 22.33 -2.07
N LEU A 81 -0.51 21.48 -1.32
CA LEU A 81 0.04 20.81 -0.15
C LEU A 81 1.22 19.90 -0.52
N TYR A 82 1.11 19.14 -1.61
CA TYR A 82 2.20 18.30 -2.11
C TYR A 82 3.45 19.09 -2.48
N LEU A 83 3.29 20.16 -3.26
CA LEU A 83 4.43 20.99 -3.68
C LEU A 83 5.12 21.62 -2.47
N SER A 84 4.33 22.15 -1.52
CA SER A 84 4.85 22.76 -0.30
C SER A 84 5.58 21.73 0.57
N LEU A 85 4.99 20.54 0.76
CA LEU A 85 5.61 19.47 1.53
C LEU A 85 6.88 18.94 0.85
N SER A 86 6.86 18.79 -0.47
CA SER A 86 8.01 18.29 -1.23
C SER A 86 9.21 19.21 -1.10
N GLU A 87 9.01 20.54 -1.11
CA GLU A 87 10.10 21.48 -0.88
C GLU A 87 10.63 21.43 0.56
N LEU A 88 9.75 21.33 1.55
CA LEU A 88 10.16 21.13 2.95
C LEU A 88 10.96 19.84 3.12
N LEU A 89 10.52 18.75 2.49
CA LEU A 89 11.22 17.47 2.49
C LEU A 89 12.56 17.57 1.77
N ASN A 90 12.64 18.24 0.61
CA ASN A 90 13.90 18.49 -0.10
C ASN A 90 14.93 19.14 0.82
N HIS A 91 14.55 20.20 1.55
CA HIS A 91 15.41 20.85 2.52
C HIS A 91 15.76 19.97 3.72
N PHE A 92 14.80 19.19 4.23
CA PHE A 92 15.02 18.25 5.32
C PHE A 92 16.04 17.17 4.93
N TRP A 93 15.88 16.54 3.77
CA TRP A 93 16.76 15.46 3.32
C TRP A 93 18.18 15.95 3.01
N LYS A 94 18.34 17.20 2.54
CA LYS A 94 19.66 17.84 2.39
C LYS A 94 20.42 18.03 3.71
N CYS A 95 19.77 17.88 4.86
CA CYS A 95 20.45 17.91 6.16
C CYS A 95 21.10 16.58 6.51
N PHE A 96 20.85 15.50 5.75
CA PHE A 96 21.38 14.17 6.02
C PHE A 96 22.42 13.75 4.96
N PRO A 97 23.57 13.16 5.38
CA PRO A 97 24.00 12.95 6.77
C PRO A 97 24.43 14.27 7.45
N PRO A 98 24.08 14.49 8.73
CA PRO A 98 24.44 15.73 9.42
C PRO A 98 25.88 15.63 9.94
N THR A 99 26.83 15.91 9.05
CA THR A 99 28.28 15.83 9.32
C THR A 99 28.84 17.06 10.04
N THR A 100 28.06 18.14 10.15
CA THR A 100 28.45 19.40 10.77
C THR A 100 27.40 19.85 11.77
N SER A 101 27.81 20.56 12.83
CA SER A 101 26.89 21.08 13.86
C SER A 101 25.79 21.99 13.28
N THR A 102 26.09 22.72 12.21
CA THR A 102 25.12 23.56 11.50
C THR A 102 24.04 22.73 10.79
N LEU A 103 24.41 21.61 10.16
CA LEU A 103 23.44 20.67 9.57
C LEU A 103 22.60 19.96 10.63
N GLU A 104 23.16 19.65 11.80
CA GLU A 104 22.39 19.10 12.92
C GLU A 104 21.32 20.07 13.41
N GLN A 105 21.70 21.33 13.69
CA GLN A 105 20.74 22.36 14.10
C GLN A 105 19.68 22.61 13.03
N LYS A 106 20.09 22.58 11.75
CA LYS A 106 19.16 22.70 10.62
C LYS A 106 18.21 21.51 10.55
N ALA A 107 18.67 20.28 10.77
CA ALA A 107 17.83 19.09 10.80
C ALA A 107 16.75 19.19 11.89
N VAL A 108 17.11 19.66 13.09
CA VAL A 108 16.15 19.90 14.19
C VAL A 108 15.09 20.93 13.77
N LYS A 109 15.52 22.10 13.26
CA LYS A 109 14.59 23.15 12.79
C LYS A 109 13.68 22.66 11.66
N MET A 110 14.21 21.87 10.73
CA MET A 110 13.42 21.29 9.64
C MET A 110 12.41 20.26 10.14
N HIS A 111 12.77 19.46 11.15
CA HIS A 111 11.84 18.53 11.78
C HIS A 111 10.68 19.26 12.46
N GLU A 112 10.95 20.33 13.20
CA GLU A 112 9.92 21.21 13.78
C GLU A 112 9.04 21.86 12.71
N ALA A 113 9.64 22.31 11.60
CA ALA A 113 8.90 22.89 10.49
C ALA A 113 7.95 21.87 9.83
N LEU A 114 8.37 20.61 9.67
CA LEU A 114 7.50 19.54 9.18
C LEU A 114 6.33 19.26 10.12
N HIS A 115 6.57 19.21 11.44
CA HIS A 115 5.51 19.06 12.44
C HIS A 115 4.52 20.23 12.40
N ARG A 116 5.03 21.46 12.31
CA ARG A 116 4.20 22.65 12.19
C ARG A 116 3.37 22.62 10.89
N PHE A 117 3.98 22.25 9.77
CA PHE A 117 3.25 22.12 8.50
C PHE A 117 2.14 21.06 8.59
N HIS A 118 2.44 19.91 9.19
CA HIS A 118 1.46 18.84 9.42
C HIS A 118 0.27 19.36 10.25
N GLY A 119 0.54 20.01 11.40
CA GLY A 119 -0.52 20.50 12.29
C GLY A 119 -1.30 21.71 11.76
N THR A 120 -0.69 22.58 10.96
CA THR A 120 -1.30 23.86 10.54
C THR A 120 -1.87 23.86 9.12
N LYS A 121 -1.45 22.93 8.27
CA LYS A 121 -1.88 22.85 6.87
C LYS A 121 -2.57 21.53 6.57
N VAL A 122 -1.92 20.41 6.86
CA VAL A 122 -2.45 19.08 6.53
C VAL A 122 -3.65 18.73 7.42
N LYS A 123 -3.56 18.91 8.74
CA LYS A 123 -4.68 18.58 9.65
C LYS A 123 -5.97 19.36 9.37
N PRO A 124 -5.96 20.70 9.20
CA PRO A 124 -7.16 21.44 8.83
C PRO A 124 -7.75 21.01 7.48
N PHE A 125 -6.89 20.64 6.53
CA PHE A 125 -7.32 20.12 5.24
C PHE A 125 -8.00 18.74 5.38
N GLU A 126 -7.45 17.84 6.20
CA GLU A 126 -8.09 16.56 6.53
C GLU A 126 -9.46 16.75 7.19
N ASP A 127 -9.55 17.67 8.15
CA ASP A 127 -10.82 17.98 8.83
C ASP A 127 -11.88 18.50 7.85
N LYS A 128 -11.47 19.33 6.88
CA LYS A 128 -12.32 19.80 5.78
C LYS A 128 -12.78 18.63 4.90
N LEU A 129 -11.85 17.77 4.48
CA LEU A 129 -12.15 16.61 3.64
C LEU A 129 -13.12 15.62 4.31
N ILE A 130 -13.00 15.39 5.61
CA ILE A 130 -13.91 14.50 6.35
C ILE A 130 -15.36 15.01 6.27
N ARG A 131 -15.56 16.33 6.27
CA ARG A 131 -16.89 16.94 6.19
C ARG A 131 -17.47 16.92 4.78
N GLU A 132 -16.64 17.12 3.77
CA GLU A 132 -17.08 17.35 2.39
C GLU A 132 -17.06 16.09 1.52
N LEU A 133 -16.17 15.14 1.82
CA LEU A 133 -15.77 14.06 0.91
C LEU A 133 -15.62 12.70 1.62
N SER A 134 -16.29 12.48 2.76
CA SER A 134 -16.34 11.15 3.38
C SER A 134 -17.05 10.16 2.45
N PRO A 135 -16.45 9.00 2.08
CA PRO A 135 -15.26 8.33 2.65
C PRO A 135 -13.93 8.52 1.90
N LEU A 136 -13.89 9.29 0.80
CA LEU A 136 -12.69 9.50 -0.03
C LEU A 136 -11.59 10.32 0.68
N SER A 137 -11.96 11.07 1.71
CA SER A 137 -11.08 11.94 2.51
C SER A 137 -9.76 11.29 2.91
N TYR A 138 -9.80 10.05 3.40
CA TYR A 138 -8.62 9.33 3.87
C TYR A 138 -7.63 9.02 2.73
N HIS A 139 -8.13 8.71 1.53
CA HIS A 139 -7.26 8.31 0.41
C HIS A 139 -6.44 9.49 -0.13
N LEU A 140 -6.99 10.71 -0.10
CA LEU A 140 -6.37 11.90 -0.68
C LEU A 140 -5.10 12.35 0.08
N THR A 141 -5.08 12.22 1.42
CA THR A 141 -3.94 12.64 2.24
C THR A 141 -3.04 11.49 2.68
N LYS A 142 -3.41 10.23 2.40
CA LYS A 142 -2.65 9.03 2.81
C LYS A 142 -1.18 9.12 2.46
N HIS A 143 -0.85 9.46 1.21
CA HIS A 143 0.54 9.50 0.77
C HIS A 143 1.31 10.72 1.33
N LEU A 144 0.67 11.89 1.51
CA LEU A 144 1.27 13.02 2.25
C LEU A 144 1.71 12.60 3.67
N ASN A 145 0.83 11.87 4.37
CA ASN A 145 1.12 11.35 5.71
C ASN A 145 2.25 10.32 5.71
N GLN A 146 2.33 9.46 4.69
CA GLN A 146 3.43 8.51 4.54
C GLN A 146 4.77 9.23 4.39
N LEU A 147 4.85 10.26 3.54
CA LEU A 147 6.07 11.06 3.34
C LEU A 147 6.52 11.73 4.65
N LEU A 148 5.59 12.32 5.40
CA LEU A 148 5.88 12.91 6.71
C LEU A 148 6.39 11.87 7.70
N ASN A 149 5.73 10.71 7.79
CA ASN A 149 6.12 9.66 8.72
C ASN A 149 7.52 9.11 8.43
N VAL A 150 7.89 8.94 7.17
CA VAL A 150 9.25 8.51 6.77
C VAL A 150 10.30 9.54 7.22
N ALA A 151 10.02 10.84 7.05
CA ALA A 151 10.91 11.90 7.53
C ALA A 151 11.04 11.89 9.06
N TYR A 152 9.93 11.73 9.79
CA TYR A 152 9.95 11.62 11.25
C TYR A 152 10.75 10.41 11.73
N GLN A 153 10.58 9.25 11.09
CA GLN A 153 11.36 8.06 11.41
C GLN A 153 12.85 8.26 11.18
N LYS A 154 13.24 8.90 10.06
CA LYS A 154 14.66 9.22 9.81
C LYS A 154 15.23 10.07 10.94
N PHE A 155 14.53 11.14 11.31
CA PHE A 155 14.98 12.05 12.35
C PHE A 155 15.09 11.36 13.71
N ASN A 156 14.05 10.60 14.11
CA ASN A 156 14.01 9.86 15.37
C ASN A 156 15.14 8.83 15.46
N ASN A 157 15.43 8.10 14.38
CA ASN A 157 16.52 7.13 14.34
C ASN A 157 17.88 7.83 14.48
N TRP A 158 18.09 8.95 13.79
CA TRP A 158 19.31 9.74 13.95
C TRP A 158 19.47 10.28 15.38
N GLN A 159 18.39 10.81 15.98
CA GLN A 159 18.42 11.33 17.35
C GLN A 159 18.77 10.24 18.36
N LYS A 160 18.20 9.03 18.22
CA LYS A 160 18.53 7.85 19.05
C LYS A 160 20.00 7.45 18.92
N MET A 161 20.54 7.44 17.70
CA MET A 161 21.95 7.15 17.48
C MET A 161 22.85 8.19 18.15
N LYS A 162 22.48 9.47 18.08
CA LYS A 162 23.22 10.54 18.74
C LYS A 162 23.22 10.42 20.26
N THR A 163 22.08 10.05 20.88
CA THR A 163 21.99 9.85 22.33
C THR A 163 22.74 8.61 22.81
N LEU A 164 22.92 7.60 21.95
CA LEU A 164 23.64 6.37 22.30
C LEU A 164 25.17 6.54 22.23
N HIS A 165 25.66 7.48 21.42
CA HIS A 165 27.10 7.78 21.26
C HIS A 165 27.56 9.00 22.07
N ARG A 166 26.72 9.49 22.99
CA ARG A 166 27.04 10.56 23.94
C ARG A 166 27.17 9.97 25.34
#